data_AF-Q73QF3-F1
#
_entry.id   AF-Q73QF3-F1
#
_cell.length_a   1.000
_cell.length_b   1.000
_cell.length_c   1.000
_cell.angle_alpha   90.00
_cell.angle_beta   90.00
_cell.angle_gamma   90.00
#
_symmetry.space_group_name_H-M   'P 1'
#
loop_
_entity.id
_entity.type
_entity.pdbx_description
1 polymer ?
#
loop_
_entity_poly.entity_id
_entity_poly.type
_entity_poly.pdbx_seq_one_letter_code
_entity_poly.pdbx_strand_id
1 'polypeptide(L)'
;MNKGIEKKARVITIALFLLGGSVFADSHKPNSKEGKHGHGKGFTYNKRSADSKADIGTAGYQLMGDWVFRGTDKAEKVEFDRDGTMEIKWHQGFDSETEWEGFWTATDTEITFTVKTKETETWINGAKKEVRENINATWKIQYSITDDTLTLTGSDLPKELANLQLSRTGRWH
;
A
#
# COMPACT_ATOMS: atom_id res chain seq x y z
N MET A 1 -43.89 9.94 -29.12
CA MET A 1 -44.30 9.45 -27.77
C MET A 1 -44.62 7.97 -27.91
N ASN A 2 -44.11 6.99 -27.17
CA ASN A 2 -43.21 6.83 -26.00
C ASN A 2 -42.58 5.43 -26.17
N LYS A 3 -41.25 5.27 -26.12
CA LYS A 3 -40.40 4.89 -24.97
C LYS A 3 -40.75 3.54 -24.32
N GLY A 4 -39.77 2.65 -24.31
CA GLY A 4 -39.72 1.47 -23.43
C GLY A 4 -38.52 0.57 -23.71
N ILE A 5 -37.29 1.04 -23.45
CA ILE A 5 -36.12 0.15 -23.41
C ILE A 5 -36.07 -0.44 -22.00
N GLU A 6 -36.41 -1.72 -21.88
CA GLU A 6 -36.28 -2.50 -20.65
C GLU A 6 -34.79 -2.77 -20.36
N LYS A 7 -34.28 -2.24 -19.26
CA LYS A 7 -32.96 -2.62 -18.71
C LYS A 7 -33.13 -3.91 -17.91
N LYS A 8 -32.62 -5.04 -18.43
CA LYS A 8 -32.51 -6.28 -17.66
C LYS A 8 -31.33 -6.19 -16.70
N ALA A 9 -31.62 -6.03 -15.42
CA ALA A 9 -30.64 -6.22 -14.35
C ALA A 9 -30.35 -7.72 -14.19
N ARG A 10 -29.09 -8.12 -14.37
CA ARG A 10 -28.63 -9.46 -13.99
C ARG A 10 -28.12 -9.41 -12.55
N VAL A 11 -28.84 -10.07 -11.66
CA VAL A 11 -28.35 -10.43 -10.32
C VAL A 11 -27.33 -11.55 -10.52
N ILE A 12 -26.07 -11.33 -10.14
CA ILE A 12 -25.06 -12.38 -10.07
C ILE A 12 -24.95 -12.78 -8.60
N THR A 13 -25.56 -13.91 -8.27
CA THR A 13 -25.46 -14.58 -6.97
C THR A 13 -24.04 -15.09 -6.79
N ILE A 14 -23.30 -14.58 -5.80
CA ILE A 14 -21.98 -15.10 -5.43
C ILE A 14 -22.22 -16.31 -4.51
N ALA A 15 -21.95 -17.51 -5.04
CA ALA A 15 -21.93 -18.74 -4.25
C ALA A 15 -20.55 -18.91 -3.61
N LEU A 16 -20.54 -19.11 -2.29
CA LEU A 16 -19.38 -19.53 -1.50
C LEU A 16 -18.95 -20.96 -1.91
N PHE A 17 -17.68 -21.14 -2.26
CA PHE A 17 -17.02 -22.44 -2.26
C PHE A 17 -16.01 -22.50 -1.12
N LEU A 18 -16.34 -23.29 -0.10
CA LEU A 18 -15.40 -23.84 0.87
C LEU A 18 -14.89 -25.18 0.31
N LEU A 19 -13.65 -25.20 -0.17
CA LEU A 19 -12.83 -26.41 -0.38
C LEU A 19 -11.39 -25.97 -0.13
N GLY A 20 -10.70 -26.46 0.90
CA GLY A 20 -10.19 -27.83 0.97
C GLY A 20 -8.68 -27.75 0.75
N GLY A 21 -7.91 -28.07 1.80
CA GLY A 21 -6.50 -27.68 1.94
C GLY A 21 -5.57 -28.12 0.81
N SER A 22 -4.51 -27.32 0.62
CA SER A 22 -3.28 -27.75 -0.03
C SER A 22 -2.11 -27.31 0.83
N VAL A 23 -1.33 -28.31 1.22
CA VAL A 23 -0.09 -28.24 1.97
C VAL A 23 0.90 -27.40 1.17
N PHE A 24 1.34 -26.24 1.67
CA PHE A 24 2.60 -25.68 1.22
C PHE A 24 3.70 -26.56 1.82
N ALA A 25 4.13 -27.52 1.01
CA ALA A 25 5.36 -28.25 1.26
C ALA A 25 6.50 -27.25 1.39
N ASP A 26 7.31 -27.49 2.41
CA ASP A 26 8.61 -26.90 2.70
C ASP A 26 9.39 -26.56 1.43
N SER A 27 9.63 -25.28 1.18
CA SER A 27 10.61 -24.85 0.20
C SER A 27 11.53 -23.79 0.80
N HIS A 28 12.71 -24.30 1.18
CA HIS A 28 13.98 -23.61 1.38
C HIS A 28 14.10 -22.73 2.64
N LYS A 29 14.60 -23.36 3.71
CA LYS A 29 15.34 -22.73 4.83
C LYS A 29 16.22 -21.58 4.33
N PRO A 30 15.94 -20.32 4.69
CA PRO A 30 16.97 -19.31 4.75
C PRO A 30 17.83 -19.61 5.98
N ASN A 31 19.12 -19.76 5.75
CA ASN A 31 20.13 -19.93 6.79
C ASN A 31 19.99 -18.78 7.80
N SER A 32 19.68 -19.12 9.05
CA SER A 32 19.63 -18.18 10.16
C SER A 32 21.03 -17.63 10.40
N LYS A 33 21.24 -16.38 10.01
CA LYS A 33 22.21 -15.50 10.69
C LYS A 33 21.42 -14.34 11.27
N GLU A 34 21.23 -14.43 12.59
CA GLU A 34 20.95 -13.28 13.43
C GLU A 34 21.90 -12.12 13.13
N GLY A 35 21.35 -10.91 13.21
CA GLY A 35 22.10 -9.72 13.53
C GLY A 35 22.85 -9.10 12.35
N LYS A 36 22.17 -8.17 11.67
CA LYS A 36 22.55 -6.74 11.66
C LYS A 36 21.53 -5.95 10.86
N HIS A 37 21.08 -4.84 11.46
CA HIS A 37 20.35 -3.77 10.82
C HIS A 37 21.10 -3.36 9.53
N GLY A 38 20.64 -3.86 8.40
CA GLY A 38 21.14 -3.51 7.09
C GLY A 38 20.31 -2.35 6.58
N HIS A 39 20.81 -1.13 6.77
CA HIS A 39 20.38 0.03 6.00
C HIS A 39 20.35 -0.35 4.51
N GLY A 40 19.13 -0.52 3.97
CA GLY A 40 18.90 -0.37 2.54
C GLY A 40 19.42 1.00 2.14
N LYS A 41 20.08 1.09 0.99
CA LYS A 41 20.60 2.35 0.44
C LYS A 41 19.44 3.27 0.02
N GLY A 42 18.72 3.80 1.00
CA GLY A 42 17.80 4.92 0.83
C GLY A 42 18.61 6.18 0.68
N PHE A 43 18.32 6.95 -0.38
CA PHE A 43 18.85 8.29 -0.53
C PHE A 43 18.53 9.10 0.74
N THR A 44 19.54 9.74 1.33
CA THR A 44 19.35 10.77 2.33
C THR A 44 18.81 12.03 1.65
N TYR A 45 17.53 12.02 1.28
CA TYR A 45 16.78 13.28 1.16
C TYR A 45 16.83 13.91 2.54
N ASN A 46 17.20 15.20 2.63
CA ASN A 46 17.30 15.97 3.87
C ASN A 46 16.27 15.45 4.87
N LYS A 47 16.72 14.59 5.79
CA LYS A 47 15.86 14.09 6.86
C LYS A 47 15.35 15.36 7.49
N ARG A 48 14.04 15.58 7.42
CA ARG A 48 13.39 16.42 8.42
C ARG A 48 14.00 15.97 9.74
N SER A 49 14.63 16.90 10.46
CA SER A 49 15.32 16.58 11.70
C SER A 49 14.42 15.66 12.52
N ALA A 50 14.96 14.69 13.24
CA ALA A 50 14.15 13.86 14.14
C ALA A 50 13.33 14.72 15.13
N ASP A 51 13.70 16.00 15.28
CA ASP A 51 13.00 17.04 16.04
C ASP A 51 11.88 17.79 15.28
N SER A 52 11.87 17.79 13.94
CA SER A 52 10.70 18.24 13.18
C SER A 52 9.73 17.08 13.11
N LYS A 53 8.98 16.87 14.19
CA LYS A 53 7.72 16.12 14.10
C LYS A 53 6.99 16.68 12.87
N ALA A 54 6.69 15.84 11.89
CA ALA A 54 5.64 16.20 10.95
C ALA A 54 4.43 16.62 11.80
N ASP A 55 3.69 17.63 11.33
CA ASP A 55 2.49 18.11 12.02
C ASP A 55 1.40 17.05 11.87
N ILE A 56 1.63 15.93 12.54
CA ILE A 56 0.81 14.75 12.59
C ILE A 56 -0.15 15.05 13.74
N GLY A 57 -1.29 15.64 13.40
CA GLY A 57 -2.38 15.84 14.35
C GLY A 57 -2.78 14.51 15.02
N THR A 58 -3.62 14.58 16.06
CA THR A 58 -4.04 13.40 16.83
C THR A 58 -4.48 12.22 15.95
N ALA A 59 -5.16 12.49 14.84
CA ALA A 59 -5.61 11.46 13.90
C ALA A 59 -4.48 10.75 13.14
N GLY A 60 -3.36 11.42 12.87
CA GLY A 60 -2.23 10.81 12.18
C GLY A 60 -1.50 9.75 13.02
N TYR A 61 -1.58 9.81 14.36
CA TYR A 61 -1.04 8.72 15.19
C TYR A 61 -1.76 7.38 14.96
N GLN A 62 -3.05 7.41 14.58
CA GLN A 62 -3.78 6.18 14.26
C GLN A 62 -3.35 5.60 12.91
N LEU A 63 -2.85 6.41 11.98
CA LEU A 63 -2.39 5.94 10.68
C LEU A 63 -1.02 5.23 10.76
N MET A 64 -0.21 5.54 11.77
CA MET A 64 1.15 5.02 11.88
C MET A 64 1.23 3.48 11.82
N GLY A 65 2.26 2.99 11.14
CA GLY A 65 2.57 1.58 10.96
C GLY A 65 2.14 1.01 9.61
N ASP A 66 2.16 -0.31 9.54
CA ASP A 66 1.94 -1.08 8.32
C ASP A 66 0.47 -1.46 8.14
N TRP A 67 -0.03 -1.19 6.95
CA TRP A 67 -1.36 -1.58 6.47
C TRP A 67 -1.22 -2.41 5.21
N VAL A 68 -1.87 -3.57 5.16
CA VAL A 68 -1.73 -4.48 4.02
C VAL A 68 -3.05 -4.96 3.48
N PHE A 69 -3.12 -5.11 2.16
CA PHE A 69 -4.13 -5.89 1.48
C PHE A 69 -3.44 -7.09 0.82
N ARG A 70 -4.06 -8.27 0.93
CA ARG A 70 -3.56 -9.50 0.29
C ARG A 70 -4.70 -10.17 -0.46
N GLY A 71 -4.67 -10.07 -1.77
CA GLY A 71 -5.47 -10.87 -2.71
C GLY A 71 -4.68 -12.07 -3.23
N THR A 72 -5.32 -12.87 -4.08
CA THR A 72 -4.71 -14.09 -4.66
C THR A 72 -3.50 -13.79 -5.54
N ASP A 73 -3.54 -12.69 -6.28
CA ASP A 73 -2.53 -12.27 -7.27
C ASP A 73 -2.08 -10.82 -7.06
N LYS A 74 -2.48 -10.19 -5.95
CA LYS A 74 -2.23 -8.78 -5.68
C LYS A 74 -1.93 -8.59 -4.21
N ALA A 75 -0.92 -7.79 -3.91
CA ALA A 75 -0.67 -7.35 -2.56
C ALA A 75 -0.40 -5.85 -2.57
N GLU A 76 -0.84 -5.19 -1.50
CA GLU A 76 -0.53 -3.79 -1.27
C GLU A 76 -0.05 -3.64 0.16
N LYS A 77 0.98 -2.83 0.34
CA LYS A 77 1.44 -2.34 1.64
C LYS A 77 1.44 -0.82 1.60
N VAL A 78 0.88 -0.21 2.64
CA VAL A 78 1.00 1.22 2.91
C VAL A 78 1.65 1.37 4.29
N GLU A 79 2.77 2.08 4.35
CA GLU A 79 3.49 2.37 5.59
C GLU A 79 3.46 3.86 5.88
N PHE A 80 3.07 4.20 7.10
CA PHE A 80 3.08 5.57 7.61
C PHE A 80 4.10 5.66 8.76
N ASP A 81 5.27 6.22 8.47
CA ASP A 81 6.34 6.35 9.45
C ASP A 81 6.16 7.54 10.38
N ARG A 82 6.71 7.39 11.58
CA ARG A 82 6.69 8.43 12.62
C ARG A 82 7.50 9.68 12.24
N ASP A 83 8.51 9.55 11.39
CA ASP A 83 9.32 10.68 10.91
C ASP A 83 8.66 11.44 9.76
N GLY A 84 7.46 11.01 9.34
CA GLY A 84 6.68 11.63 8.27
C GLY A 84 7.02 11.09 6.88
N THR A 85 7.78 9.99 6.75
CA THR A 85 7.88 9.25 5.50
C THR A 85 6.67 8.34 5.30
N MET A 86 6.28 8.17 4.03
CA MET A 86 5.22 7.26 3.62
C MET A 86 5.68 6.49 2.40
N GLU A 87 5.34 5.22 2.40
CA GLU A 87 5.61 4.28 1.32
C GLU A 87 4.30 3.59 0.92
N ILE A 88 4.07 3.45 -0.38
CA ILE A 88 3.05 2.57 -0.92
C ILE A 88 3.73 1.59 -1.85
N LYS A 89 3.64 0.29 -1.55
CA LYS A 89 4.08 -0.80 -2.41
C LYS A 89 2.88 -1.56 -2.95
N TRP A 90 2.84 -1.74 -4.26
CA TRP A 90 1.81 -2.48 -4.97
C TRP A 90 2.44 -3.59 -5.80
N HIS A 91 1.99 -4.82 -5.59
CA HIS A 91 2.38 -5.98 -6.36
C HIS A 91 1.27 -6.41 -7.30
N GLN A 92 1.63 -6.62 -8.57
CA GLN A 92 0.75 -7.22 -9.58
C GLN A 92 1.31 -8.58 -10.01
N GLY A 93 0.68 -9.64 -9.54
CA GLY A 93 1.18 -11.00 -9.71
C GLY A 93 2.51 -11.21 -9.01
N PHE A 94 3.34 -12.08 -9.57
CA PHE A 94 4.70 -12.35 -9.10
C PHE A 94 5.78 -11.63 -9.91
N ASP A 95 5.38 -10.91 -10.97
CA ASP A 95 6.29 -10.42 -12.01
C ASP A 95 6.45 -8.90 -12.02
N SER A 96 5.71 -8.15 -11.18
CA SER A 96 5.89 -6.71 -11.06
C SER A 96 5.55 -6.16 -9.69
N GLU A 97 6.33 -5.16 -9.28
CA GLU A 97 6.14 -4.35 -8.09
C GLU A 97 6.24 -2.87 -8.50
N THR A 98 5.39 -2.02 -7.94
CA THR A 98 5.52 -0.57 -8.03
C THR A 98 5.49 0.03 -6.64
N GLU A 99 6.46 0.89 -6.37
CA GLU A 99 6.64 1.57 -5.11
C GLU A 99 6.55 3.08 -5.31
N TRP A 100 5.87 3.76 -4.40
CA TRP A 100 5.83 5.21 -4.30
C TRP A 100 6.34 5.62 -2.92
N GLU A 101 7.38 6.44 -2.87
CA GLU A 101 7.91 6.96 -1.61
C GLU A 101 7.81 8.49 -1.57
N GLY A 102 7.66 9.02 -0.35
CA GLY A 102 7.60 10.45 -0.13
C GLY A 102 7.31 10.82 1.30
N PHE A 103 6.65 11.97 1.47
CA PHE A 103 6.32 12.51 2.79
C PHE A 103 4.82 12.63 2.96
N TRP A 104 4.33 12.36 4.16
CA TRP A 104 2.93 12.51 4.49
C TRP A 104 2.69 13.50 5.63
N THR A 105 1.50 14.09 5.60
CA THR A 105 0.85 14.74 6.74
C THR A 105 -0.61 14.30 6.76
N ALA A 106 -1.28 14.43 7.90
CA ALA A 106 -2.68 14.07 8.01
C ALA A 106 -3.48 15.03 8.90
N THR A 107 -4.73 15.21 8.52
CA THR A 107 -5.82 15.75 9.33
C THR A 107 -6.74 14.61 9.76
N ASP A 108 -7.86 14.91 10.42
CA ASP A 108 -8.83 13.89 10.86
C ASP A 108 -9.47 13.11 9.71
N THR A 109 -9.45 13.62 8.48
CA THR A 109 -10.15 13.00 7.33
C THR A 109 -9.34 12.93 6.03
N GLU A 110 -8.20 13.64 5.95
CA GLU A 110 -7.38 13.72 4.74
C GLU A 110 -5.90 13.51 5.06
N ILE A 111 -5.25 12.65 4.30
CA ILE A 111 -3.80 12.51 4.19
C ILE A 111 -3.34 13.34 2.98
N THR A 112 -2.27 14.10 3.16
CA THR A 112 -1.52 14.71 2.04
C THR A 112 -0.23 13.92 1.85
N PHE A 113 -0.11 13.20 0.73
CA PHE A 113 1.10 12.46 0.37
C PHE A 113 1.86 13.19 -0.74
N THR A 114 3.04 13.72 -0.41
CA THR A 114 3.95 14.33 -1.38
C THR A 114 4.90 13.27 -1.91
N VAL A 115 4.56 12.70 -3.06
CA VAL A 115 5.33 11.65 -3.72
C VAL A 115 6.59 12.23 -4.34
N LYS A 116 7.75 11.65 -4.02
CA LYS A 116 9.04 12.09 -4.54
C LYS A 116 9.56 11.14 -5.61
N THR A 117 9.46 9.85 -5.35
CA THR A 117 9.95 8.80 -6.21
C THR A 117 8.85 7.80 -6.53
N LYS A 118 8.93 7.24 -7.73
CA LYS A 118 8.26 6.00 -8.07
C LYS A 118 9.28 5.04 -8.63
N GLU A 119 9.22 3.81 -8.19
CA GLU A 119 10.03 2.73 -8.70
C GLU A 119 9.13 1.62 -9.20
N THR A 120 9.44 1.08 -10.37
CA THR A 120 8.74 -0.08 -10.92
C THR A 120 9.77 -1.15 -11.20
N GLU A 121 9.61 -2.28 -10.55
CA GLU A 121 10.37 -3.50 -10.78
C GLU A 121 9.53 -4.48 -11.61
N THR A 122 10.17 -5.13 -12.57
CA THR A 122 9.57 -6.17 -13.40
C THR A 122 10.52 -7.35 -13.53
N TRP A 123 9.99 -8.57 -13.46
CA TRP A 123 10.74 -9.80 -13.66
C TRP A 123 10.29 -10.45 -14.97
N ILE A 124 11.21 -10.59 -15.91
CA ILE A 124 10.95 -11.21 -17.21
C ILE A 124 11.98 -12.33 -17.41
N ASN A 125 11.51 -13.57 -17.53
CA ASN A 125 12.36 -14.75 -17.69
C ASN A 125 13.45 -14.87 -16.60
N GLY A 126 13.12 -14.50 -15.35
CA GLY A 126 14.06 -14.52 -14.22
C GLY A 126 15.03 -13.34 -14.16
N ALA A 127 15.00 -12.41 -15.11
CA ALA A 127 15.79 -11.17 -15.05
C ALA A 127 14.95 -10.01 -14.50
N LYS A 128 15.52 -9.27 -13.53
CA LYS A 128 14.92 -8.06 -12.96
C LYS A 128 15.26 -6.84 -13.81
N LYS A 129 14.24 -6.01 -14.08
CA LYS A 129 14.37 -4.67 -14.67
C LYS A 129 13.72 -3.65 -13.75
N GLU A 130 14.48 -2.61 -13.41
CA GLU A 130 14.07 -1.51 -12.54
C GLU A 130 13.94 -0.23 -13.36
N VAL A 131 12.88 0.54 -13.11
CA VAL A 131 12.70 1.89 -13.64
C VAL A 131 12.35 2.81 -12.48
N ARG A 132 13.16 3.85 -12.27
CA ARG A 132 12.93 4.86 -11.23
C ARG A 132 12.64 6.22 -11.84
N GLU A 133 11.61 6.88 -11.32
CA GLU A 133 11.09 8.17 -11.75
C GLU A 133 11.05 9.16 -10.57
N ASN A 134 11.41 10.42 -10.81
CA ASN A 134 11.17 11.50 -9.86
C ASN A 134 9.86 12.20 -10.24
N ILE A 135 8.83 12.14 -9.38
CA ILE A 135 7.46 12.49 -9.78
C ILE A 135 6.92 13.79 -9.17
N ASN A 136 7.49 14.28 -8.08
CA ASN A 136 7.06 15.49 -7.35
C ASN A 136 5.56 15.82 -7.45
N ALA A 137 4.73 14.86 -7.05
CA ALA A 137 3.27 14.96 -7.06
C ALA A 137 2.74 15.12 -5.64
N THR A 138 1.56 15.70 -5.49
CA THR A 138 0.85 15.76 -4.20
C THR A 138 -0.49 15.07 -4.37
N TRP A 139 -0.73 14.05 -3.56
CA TRP A 139 -1.98 13.30 -3.56
C TRP A 139 -2.77 13.65 -2.31
N LYS A 140 -4.03 14.03 -2.51
CA LYS A 140 -5.01 14.21 -1.44
C LYS A 140 -5.82 12.94 -1.29
N ILE A 141 -5.65 12.28 -0.16
CA ILE A 141 -6.21 10.96 0.09
C ILE A 141 -7.19 11.09 1.26
N GLN A 142 -8.47 10.91 0.97
CA GLN A 142 -9.48 10.73 2.01
C GLN A 142 -9.31 9.35 2.61
N TYR A 143 -9.44 9.26 3.94
CA TYR A 143 -9.32 7.99 4.64
C TYR A 143 -10.39 7.81 5.71
N SER A 144 -10.61 6.56 6.06
CA SER A 144 -11.35 6.18 7.27
C SER A 144 -10.69 4.98 7.92
N ILE A 145 -10.72 4.94 9.24
CA ILE A 145 -10.27 3.79 10.04
C ILE A 145 -11.50 3.26 10.77
N THR A 146 -11.81 1.99 10.58
CA THR A 146 -12.80 1.25 11.36
C THR A 146 -12.11 0.03 11.94
N ASP A 147 -11.99 -0.02 13.26
CA ASP A 147 -11.17 -1.00 13.98
C ASP A 147 -9.73 -1.06 13.43
N ASP A 148 -9.31 -2.22 12.93
CA ASP A 148 -8.00 -2.44 12.32
C ASP A 148 -8.06 -2.45 10.78
N THR A 149 -9.06 -1.78 10.20
CA THR A 149 -9.22 -1.61 8.74
C THR A 149 -9.09 -0.14 8.33
N LEU A 150 -8.18 0.12 7.39
CA LEU A 150 -7.98 1.42 6.73
C LEU A 150 -8.59 1.37 5.33
N THR A 151 -9.42 2.35 5.00
CA THR A 151 -9.91 2.56 3.63
C THR A 151 -9.31 3.84 3.07
N LEU A 152 -8.72 3.77 1.88
CA LEU A 152 -8.15 4.91 1.17
C LEU A 152 -8.97 5.23 -0.09
N THR A 153 -9.26 6.51 -0.28
CA THR A 153 -9.98 7.02 -1.46
C THR A 153 -9.39 8.36 -1.90
N GLY A 154 -9.38 8.61 -3.19
CA GLY A 154 -8.83 9.86 -3.73
C GLY A 154 -8.76 9.80 -5.25
N SER A 155 -8.98 10.94 -5.91
CA SER A 155 -8.84 11.04 -7.37
C SER A 155 -7.38 10.96 -7.82
N ASP A 156 -6.46 11.32 -6.93
CA ASP A 156 -5.02 11.40 -7.22
C ASP A 156 -4.31 10.07 -6.97
N LEU A 157 -4.97 9.12 -6.29
CA LEU A 157 -4.46 7.77 -6.12
C LEU A 157 -4.44 7.04 -7.47
N PRO A 158 -3.37 6.28 -7.76
CA PRO A 158 -3.41 5.26 -8.80
C PRO A 158 -4.67 4.40 -8.64
N LYS A 159 -5.30 4.07 -9.78
CA LYS A 159 -6.59 3.36 -9.79
C LYS A 159 -6.51 1.99 -9.13
N GLU A 160 -5.32 1.43 -9.15
CA GLU A 160 -4.95 0.17 -8.53
C GLU A 160 -5.11 0.20 -7.01
N LEU A 161 -4.91 1.37 -6.38
CA LEU A 161 -4.98 1.58 -4.93
C LEU A 161 -6.37 2.09 -4.47
N ALA A 162 -7.21 2.52 -5.40
CA ALA A 162 -8.47 3.19 -5.09
C ALA A 162 -9.51 2.21 -4.53
N ASN A 163 -10.12 2.56 -3.39
CA ASN A 163 -11.15 1.78 -2.68
C ASN A 163 -10.66 0.47 -2.09
N LEU A 164 -9.36 0.32 -1.84
CA LEU A 164 -8.85 -0.83 -1.12
C LEU A 164 -9.10 -0.70 0.38
N GLN A 165 -9.36 -1.85 0.99
CA GLN A 165 -9.43 -2.02 2.42
C GLN A 165 -8.16 -2.73 2.87
N LEU A 166 -7.33 -2.00 3.61
CA LEU A 166 -6.06 -2.48 4.13
C LEU A 166 -6.26 -2.88 5.59
N SER A 167 -5.75 -4.03 5.99
CA SER A 167 -5.76 -4.49 7.38
C SER A 167 -4.43 -4.13 8.05
N ARG A 168 -4.47 -3.69 9.31
CA ARG A 168 -3.25 -3.40 10.07
C ARG A 168 -2.44 -4.67 10.29
N THR A 169 -1.12 -4.61 10.09
CA THR A 169 -0.20 -5.70 10.45
C THR A 169 0.64 -5.35 11.67
N GLY A 170 0.64 -6.27 12.65
CA GLY A 170 1.46 -6.16 13.85
C GLY A 170 0.89 -5.23 14.91
N ARG A 171 0.05 -5.75 15.82
CA ARG A 171 0.19 -5.35 17.22
C ARG A 171 1.39 -6.14 17.75
N TRP A 172 2.56 -5.52 17.81
CA TRP A 172 3.65 -6.11 18.58
C TRP A 172 3.20 -6.12 20.04
N HIS A 173 2.80 -7.29 20.53
CA HIS A 173 2.61 -7.57 21.96
C HIS A 173 3.96 -7.73 22.64
#